data_AF-A0A454W2K1-F1
#
_entry.id   AF-A0A454W2K1-F1
#
_cell.length_a   1.000
_cell.length_b   1.000
_cell.length_c   1.000
_cell.angle_alpha   90.00
_cell.angle_beta   90.00
_cell.angle_gamma   90.00
#
_symmetry.space_group_name_H-M   'P 1'
#
loop_
_entity.id
_entity.type
_entity.pdbx_description
1 polymer ?
#
loop_
_entity_poly.entity_id
_entity_poly.type
_entity_poly.pdbx_seq_one_letter_code
_entity_poly.pdbx_strand_id
1 'polypeptide(L)'
;MTTTIRTRVPAGASPAAAAPSASGPRARRAARRRQLTAAGVLMTPFFVLLVTVFLIPVGTAVYLSFFSDDQPGLGFGPERTVFVGLRSYAAVLTDPTFLGGLGTVALYCLIYIPLMVVGALALALLLDSGVVRLRAFAQLGLFLPHAVPGIIAALIWLYLYTPGISPVIELFAQADVTI
;
A
#
# COMPACT_ATOMS: atom_id res chain seq x y z
N MET A 1 38.89 46.11 -13.16
CA MET A 1 39.58 45.03 -13.90
C MET A 1 38.56 43.95 -14.18
N THR A 2 38.02 43.92 -15.40
CA THR A 2 36.86 43.10 -15.79
C THR A 2 37.35 42.01 -16.74
N THR A 3 37.55 40.81 -16.23
CA THR A 3 37.99 39.66 -17.03
C THR A 3 36.79 39.02 -17.70
N THR A 4 36.59 39.35 -18.98
CA THR A 4 35.61 38.70 -19.86
C THR A 4 36.22 37.39 -20.36
N ILE A 5 35.70 36.25 -19.88
CA ILE A 5 36.06 34.93 -20.41
C ILE A 5 35.29 34.71 -21.70
N ARG A 6 36.00 34.77 -22.82
CA ARG A 6 35.50 34.48 -24.15
C ARG A 6 35.74 32.99 -24.44
N THR A 7 34.72 32.16 -24.22
CA THR A 7 34.74 30.74 -24.61
C THR A 7 34.69 30.64 -26.14
N ARG A 8 35.81 30.23 -26.73
CA ARG A 8 35.90 29.87 -28.15
C ARG A 8 35.22 28.50 -28.33
N VAL A 9 34.07 28.47 -28.97
CA VAL A 9 33.45 27.23 -29.46
C VAL A 9 34.29 26.72 -30.64
N PRO A 10 34.88 25.52 -30.57
CA PRO A 10 35.52 24.92 -31.74
C PRO A 10 34.41 24.48 -32.72
N ALA A 11 34.39 25.10 -33.91
CA ALA A 11 33.63 24.63 -35.05
C ALA A 11 34.28 23.33 -35.57
N GLY A 12 33.93 22.21 -34.93
CA GLY A 12 34.33 20.87 -35.32
C GLY A 12 33.16 20.15 -35.97
N ALA A 13 33.28 19.94 -37.29
CA ALA A 13 32.63 18.94 -38.12
C ALA A 13 31.16 18.58 -37.78
N SER A 14 30.26 19.10 -38.60
CA SER A 14 28.91 18.55 -38.76
C SER A 14 29.02 17.03 -38.96
N PRO A 15 28.51 16.19 -38.05
CA PRO A 15 28.45 14.77 -38.30
C PRO A 15 27.43 14.61 -39.44
N ALA A 16 27.94 14.34 -40.63
CA ALA A 16 27.15 13.89 -41.76
C ALA A 16 26.16 12.84 -41.22
N ALA A 17 24.88 13.17 -41.31
CA ALA A 17 23.79 12.30 -40.91
C ALA A 17 23.95 10.99 -41.67
N ALA A 18 24.57 10.00 -41.03
CA ALA A 18 24.62 8.64 -41.51
C ALA A 18 23.17 8.20 -41.63
N ALA A 19 22.71 8.10 -42.88
CA ALA A 19 21.37 7.63 -43.19
C ALA A 19 21.11 6.35 -42.39
N PRO A 20 19.97 6.23 -41.69
CA PRO A 20 19.65 4.99 -40.99
C PRO A 20 19.60 3.89 -42.04
N SER A 21 20.58 2.99 -41.99
CA SER A 21 20.60 1.82 -42.86
C SER A 21 19.26 1.11 -42.67
N ALA A 22 18.54 0.92 -43.78
CA ALA A 22 17.24 0.28 -43.78
C ALA A 22 17.40 -1.18 -43.34
N SER A 23 17.40 -1.40 -42.03
CA SER A 23 17.35 -2.72 -41.43
C SER A 23 16.07 -3.39 -41.93
N GLY A 24 16.24 -4.40 -42.81
CA GLY A 24 15.11 -5.05 -43.46
C GLY A 24 14.10 -5.61 -42.45
N PRO A 25 12.84 -5.85 -42.86
CA PRO A 25 11.76 -6.31 -41.97
C PRO A 25 12.13 -7.53 -41.11
N ARG A 26 13.02 -8.39 -41.62
CA ARG A 26 13.55 -9.57 -40.92
C ARG A 26 14.50 -9.23 -39.76
N ALA A 27 15.41 -8.27 -39.92
CA ALA A 27 16.33 -7.83 -38.87
C ALA A 27 15.58 -7.14 -37.71
N ARG A 28 14.57 -6.33 -38.04
CA ARG A 28 13.69 -5.68 -37.06
C ARG A 28 12.85 -6.70 -36.26
N ARG A 29 12.41 -7.79 -36.91
CA ARG A 29 11.66 -8.88 -36.26
C ARG A 29 12.54 -9.75 -35.34
N ALA A 30 13.80 -10.00 -35.74
CA ALA A 30 14.78 -10.70 -34.89
C ALA A 30 15.17 -9.88 -33.67
N ALA A 31 15.42 -8.57 -33.83
CA ALA A 31 15.69 -7.66 -32.73
C ALA A 31 14.52 -7.57 -31.73
N ARG A 32 13.27 -7.49 -32.24
CA ARG A 32 12.06 -7.50 -31.40
C ARG A 32 11.89 -8.81 -30.64
N ARG A 33 12.19 -9.97 -31.27
CA ARG A 33 12.20 -11.27 -30.57
C ARG A 33 13.23 -11.30 -29.45
N ARG A 34 14.45 -10.81 -29.70
CA ARG A 34 15.52 -10.75 -28.69
C ARG A 34 15.18 -9.81 -27.53
N GLN A 35 14.51 -8.70 -27.80
CA GLN A 35 13.97 -7.81 -26.76
C GLN A 35 12.87 -8.48 -25.94
N LEU A 36 11.92 -9.18 -26.58
CA LEU A 36 10.86 -9.90 -25.88
C LEU A 36 11.42 -11.04 -25.02
N THR A 37 12.44 -11.76 -25.49
CA THR A 37 13.10 -12.79 -24.68
C THR A 37 13.89 -12.20 -23.52
N ALA A 38 14.59 -11.07 -23.73
CA ALA A 38 15.31 -10.39 -22.65
C ALA A 38 14.33 -9.84 -21.58
N ALA A 39 13.23 -9.22 -22.03
CA ALA A 39 12.16 -8.78 -21.13
C ALA A 39 11.52 -9.96 -20.39
N GLY A 40 11.25 -11.07 -21.08
CA GLY A 40 10.73 -12.28 -20.47
C GLY A 40 11.64 -12.84 -19.38
N VAL A 41 12.95 -12.95 -19.64
CA VAL A 41 13.93 -13.43 -18.66
C VAL A 41 14.02 -12.51 -17.45
N LEU A 42 13.99 -11.19 -17.64
CA LEU A 42 14.01 -10.22 -16.53
C LEU A 42 12.71 -10.23 -15.70
N MET A 43 11.56 -10.48 -16.34
CA MET A 43 10.28 -10.61 -15.63
C MET A 43 10.06 -11.99 -15.00
N THR A 44 10.80 -13.02 -15.44
CA THR A 44 10.68 -14.39 -14.94
C THR A 44 10.79 -14.49 -13.41
N PRO A 45 11.83 -13.95 -12.72
CA PRO A 45 11.93 -14.06 -11.26
C PRO A 45 10.77 -13.36 -10.54
N PHE A 46 10.28 -12.24 -11.06
CA PHE A 46 9.09 -11.57 -10.51
C PHE A 46 7.85 -12.46 -10.62
N PHE A 47 7.57 -13.03 -11.79
CA PHE A 47 6.41 -13.91 -11.98
C PHE A 47 6.53 -15.21 -11.19
N VAL A 48 7.72 -15.79 -11.08
CA VAL A 48 7.96 -16.97 -10.25
C VAL A 48 7.63 -16.67 -8.79
N LEU A 49 8.08 -15.52 -8.27
CA LEU A 49 7.80 -15.13 -6.90
C LEU A 49 6.32 -14.78 -6.69
N LEU A 50 5.71 -14.03 -7.63
CA LEU A 50 4.29 -13.71 -7.63
C LEU A 50 3.44 -14.97 -7.59
N VAL A 51 3.73 -15.94 -8.45
CA VAL A 51 2.96 -17.19 -8.50
C VAL A 51 3.18 -17.99 -7.22
N THR A 52 4.43 -18.21 -6.82
CA THR A 52 4.75 -19.10 -5.70
C THR A 52 4.32 -18.54 -4.35
N VAL A 53 4.52 -17.25 -4.12
CA VAL A 53 4.31 -16.61 -2.80
C VAL A 53 2.93 -15.99 -2.67
N PHE A 54 2.29 -15.59 -3.78
CA PHE A 54 0.99 -14.93 -3.75
C PHE A 54 -0.11 -15.81 -4.36
N LEU A 55 0.06 -16.22 -5.62
CA LEU A 55 -1.00 -16.90 -6.37
C LEU A 55 -1.29 -18.31 -5.85
N ILE A 56 -0.26 -19.08 -5.45
CA ILE A 56 -0.43 -20.41 -4.86
C ILE A 56 -1.19 -20.32 -3.53
N PRO A 57 -0.78 -19.52 -2.53
CA PRO A 57 -1.55 -19.39 -1.30
C PRO A 57 -2.99 -18.90 -1.51
N VAL A 58 -3.20 -17.94 -2.41
CA VAL A 58 -4.56 -17.47 -2.76
C VAL A 58 -5.39 -18.60 -3.39
N GLY A 59 -4.83 -19.35 -4.33
CA GLY A 59 -5.50 -20.49 -4.95
C GLY A 59 -5.84 -21.57 -3.92
N THR A 60 -4.92 -21.88 -3.02
CA THR A 60 -5.15 -22.81 -1.91
C THR A 60 -6.23 -22.30 -0.96
N ALA A 61 -6.23 -21.02 -0.61
CA ALA A 61 -7.26 -20.43 0.23
C ALA A 61 -8.65 -20.48 -0.42
N VAL A 62 -8.73 -20.19 -1.73
CA VAL A 62 -9.98 -20.32 -2.51
C VAL A 62 -10.43 -21.77 -2.55
N TYR A 63 -9.51 -22.72 -2.80
CA TYR A 63 -9.82 -24.15 -2.77
C TYR A 63 -10.35 -24.58 -1.40
N LEU A 64 -9.65 -24.22 -0.32
CA LEU A 64 -10.05 -24.50 1.06
C LEU A 64 -11.37 -23.85 1.44
N SER A 65 -11.71 -22.68 0.89
CA SER A 65 -12.96 -21.99 1.18
C SER A 65 -14.22 -22.75 0.73
N PHE A 66 -14.09 -23.76 -0.13
CA PHE A 66 -15.19 -24.66 -0.51
C PHE A 66 -15.36 -25.85 0.45
N PHE A 67 -14.40 -26.06 1.35
CA PHE A 67 -14.46 -27.07 2.40
C PHE A 67 -14.88 -26.40 3.71
N SER A 68 -15.59 -27.14 4.54
CA SER A 68 -15.86 -26.75 5.92
C SER A 68 -15.51 -27.92 6.80
N ASP A 69 -14.93 -27.60 7.95
CA ASP A 69 -14.71 -28.56 9.01
C ASP A 69 -16.05 -28.74 9.74
N ASP A 70 -16.79 -29.81 9.40
CA ASP A 70 -17.93 -30.23 10.21
C ASP A 70 -17.36 -30.95 11.44
N GLN A 71 -17.11 -30.19 12.50
CA GLN A 71 -16.83 -30.75 13.83
C GLN A 71 -18.18 -31.13 14.44
N PRO A 72 -18.53 -32.42 14.59
CA PRO A 72 -19.82 -32.79 15.15
C PRO A 72 -19.91 -32.34 16.62
N GLY A 73 -20.69 -31.28 16.85
CA GLY A 73 -21.42 -30.89 18.07
C GLY A 73 -20.67 -30.68 19.39
N LEU A 74 -19.45 -31.20 19.58
CA LEU A 74 -18.71 -31.18 20.84
C LEU A 74 -17.17 -31.20 20.69
N GLY A 75 -16.61 -31.07 19.48
CA GLY A 75 -15.15 -30.94 19.34
C GLY A 75 -14.33 -32.24 19.44
N PHE A 76 -14.94 -33.38 19.79
CA PHE A 76 -14.24 -34.66 20.02
C PHE A 76 -14.30 -35.67 18.86
N GLY A 77 -14.82 -35.27 17.70
CA GLY A 77 -14.87 -36.14 16.51
C GLY A 77 -13.61 -36.03 15.65
N PRO A 78 -13.30 -37.05 14.83
CA PRO A 78 -12.26 -36.91 13.80
C PRO A 78 -12.64 -35.77 12.86
N GLU A 79 -11.72 -34.83 12.64
CA GLU A 79 -11.88 -33.74 11.68
C GLU A 79 -12.20 -34.35 10.31
N ARG A 80 -13.41 -34.08 9.82
CA ARG A 80 -13.80 -34.44 8.45
C ARG A 80 -13.96 -33.16 7.67
N THR A 81 -13.02 -32.92 6.76
CA THR A 81 -13.16 -31.89 5.74
C THR A 81 -14.24 -32.33 4.76
N VAL A 82 -15.40 -31.70 4.83
CA VAL A 82 -16.51 -31.99 3.90
C VAL A 82 -16.50 -30.95 2.81
N PHE A 83 -16.66 -31.37 1.55
CA PHE A 83 -16.87 -30.44 0.45
C PHE A 83 -18.29 -29.88 0.55
N VAL A 84 -18.40 -28.58 0.77
CA VAL A 84 -19.68 -27.92 1.01
C VAL A 84 -20.09 -26.93 -0.07
N GLY A 85 -19.20 -26.71 -1.05
CA GLY A 85 -19.44 -25.79 -2.13
C GLY A 85 -19.74 -24.38 -1.61
N LEU A 86 -20.93 -23.86 -1.93
CA LEU A 86 -21.34 -22.50 -1.55
C LEU A 86 -22.07 -22.39 -0.19
N ARG A 87 -22.30 -23.50 0.52
CA ARG A 87 -23.03 -23.48 1.81
C ARG A 87 -22.34 -22.60 2.85
N SER A 88 -21.01 -22.63 2.91
CA SER A 88 -20.22 -21.80 3.83
C SER A 88 -20.43 -20.30 3.61
N TYR A 89 -20.53 -19.88 2.34
CA TYR A 89 -20.80 -18.48 2.00
C TYR A 89 -22.23 -18.07 2.37
N ALA A 90 -23.21 -18.92 2.10
CA ALA A 90 -24.60 -18.64 2.48
C ALA A 90 -24.76 -18.48 3.99
N ALA A 91 -24.12 -19.35 4.78
CA ALA A 91 -24.14 -19.29 6.24
C ALA A 91 -23.58 -17.96 6.77
N VAL A 92 -22.41 -17.52 6.26
CA VAL A 92 -21.77 -16.26 6.63
C VAL A 92 -22.61 -15.05 6.21
N LEU A 93 -23.20 -15.07 5.02
CA LEU A 93 -24.03 -13.98 4.51
C LEU A 93 -25.37 -13.83 5.24
N THR A 94 -25.85 -14.88 5.91
CA THR A 94 -27.06 -14.83 6.73
C THR A 94 -26.79 -14.55 8.21
N ASP A 95 -25.53 -14.56 8.65
CA ASP A 95 -25.16 -14.31 10.04
C ASP A 95 -25.26 -12.80 10.37
N PRO A 96 -26.16 -12.39 11.29
CA PRO A 96 -26.29 -10.99 11.68
C PRO A 96 -25.03 -10.42 12.33
N THR A 97 -24.20 -11.26 12.95
CA THR A 97 -22.92 -10.84 13.55
C THR A 97 -21.93 -10.42 12.48
N PHE A 98 -21.80 -11.24 11.43
CA PHE A 98 -20.95 -10.94 10.28
C PHE A 98 -21.43 -9.70 9.54
N LEU A 99 -22.73 -9.60 9.26
CA LEU A 99 -23.31 -8.43 8.57
C LEU A 99 -23.16 -7.15 9.40
N GLY A 100 -23.35 -7.24 10.72
CA GLY A 100 -23.12 -6.12 11.65
C GLY A 100 -21.67 -5.65 11.60
N GLY A 101 -20.71 -6.57 11.73
CA GLY A 101 -19.28 -6.28 11.64
C GLY A 101 -18.88 -5.69 10.29
N LEU A 102 -19.40 -6.24 9.20
CA LEU A 102 -19.19 -5.71 7.84
C LEU A 102 -19.72 -4.29 7.72
N GLY A 103 -20.89 -4.00 8.28
CA GLY A 103 -21.46 -2.65 8.34
C GLY A 103 -20.59 -1.67 9.13
N THR A 104 -20.05 -2.09 10.28
CA THR A 104 -19.12 -1.26 11.06
C THR A 104 -17.84 -0.95 10.30
N VAL A 105 -17.23 -1.96 9.66
CA VAL A 105 -16.03 -1.77 8.83
C VAL A 105 -16.31 -0.87 7.63
N ALA A 106 -17.45 -1.07 6.95
CA ALA A 106 -17.87 -0.25 5.83
C ALA A 106 -18.09 1.21 6.25
N LEU A 107 -18.77 1.44 7.38
CA LEU A 107 -18.97 2.78 7.94
C LEU A 107 -17.65 3.43 8.32
N TYR A 108 -16.75 2.67 8.95
CA TYR A 108 -15.40 3.15 9.26
C TYR A 108 -14.67 3.59 8.00
N CYS A 109 -14.62 2.76 6.94
CA CYS A 109 -14.01 3.12 5.67
C CYS A 109 -14.68 4.35 5.02
N LEU A 110 -16.01 4.42 5.05
CA LEU A 110 -16.79 5.51 4.46
C LEU A 110 -16.48 6.85 5.13
N ILE A 111 -16.17 6.89 6.42
CA ILE A 111 -15.83 8.12 7.13
C ILE A 111 -14.33 8.38 7.07
N TYR A 112 -13.52 7.34 7.33
CA TYR A 112 -12.07 7.44 7.42
C TYR A 112 -11.42 7.84 6.10
N ILE A 113 -11.83 7.23 4.98
CA ILE A 113 -11.21 7.49 3.67
C ILE A 113 -11.43 8.95 3.24
N PRO A 114 -12.67 9.50 3.24
CA PRO A 114 -12.87 10.90 2.89
C PRO A 114 -12.17 11.86 3.85
N LEU A 115 -12.22 11.58 5.16
CA LEU A 115 -11.53 12.41 6.15
C LEU A 115 -10.02 12.45 5.90
N MET A 116 -9.42 11.30 5.58
CA MET A 116 -8.01 11.18 5.25
C MET A 116 -7.68 11.94 3.96
N VAL A 117 -8.47 11.78 2.89
CA VAL A 117 -8.25 12.47 1.61
C VAL A 117 -8.40 13.98 1.74
N VAL A 118 -9.48 14.45 2.38
CA VAL A 118 -9.72 15.88 2.60
C VAL A 118 -8.65 16.48 3.50
N GLY A 119 -8.27 15.79 4.57
CA GLY A 119 -7.19 16.23 5.46
C GLY A 119 -5.84 16.31 4.74
N ALA A 120 -5.47 15.27 3.97
CA ALA A 120 -4.24 15.27 3.19
C ALA A 120 -4.23 16.37 2.13
N LEU A 121 -5.37 16.59 1.46
CA LEU A 121 -5.53 17.66 0.47
C LEU A 121 -5.40 19.04 1.12
N ALA A 122 -6.09 19.28 2.23
CA ALA A 122 -6.01 20.54 2.97
C ALA A 122 -4.58 20.85 3.41
N LEU A 123 -3.87 19.86 3.95
CA LEU A 123 -2.45 20.01 4.33
C LEU A 123 -1.57 20.24 3.09
N ALA A 124 -1.83 19.56 1.98
CA ALA A 124 -1.10 19.77 0.73
C ALA A 124 -1.27 21.20 0.20
N LEU A 125 -2.50 21.73 0.17
CA LEU A 125 -2.77 23.12 -0.23
C LEU A 125 -2.13 24.12 0.75
N LEU A 126 -2.17 23.84 2.06
CA LEU A 126 -1.55 24.69 3.06
C LEU A 126 -0.03 24.78 2.84
N LEU A 127 0.63 23.65 2.57
CA LEU A 127 2.06 23.63 2.27
C LEU A 127 2.41 24.28 0.91
N ASP A 128 1.48 24.30 -0.05
CA ASP A 128 1.70 24.88 -1.37
C ASP A 128 1.44 26.39 -1.42
N SER A 129 0.51 26.90 -0.61
CA SER A 129 0.11 28.32 -0.55
C SER A 129 1.19 29.30 -0.06
N GLY A 130 2.42 28.84 0.22
CA GLY A 130 3.54 29.68 0.63
C GLY A 130 3.48 30.20 2.09
N VAL A 131 2.41 29.88 2.82
CA VAL A 131 2.23 30.25 4.24
C VAL A 131 3.23 29.54 5.18
N VAL A 132 3.76 28.38 4.76
CA VAL A 132 4.72 27.60 5.54
C VAL A 132 6.15 27.95 5.14
N ARG A 133 6.78 28.85 5.92
CA ARG A 133 8.15 29.33 5.67
C ARG A 133 9.22 28.23 5.71
N LEU A 134 8.96 27.12 6.41
CA LEU A 134 9.83 25.93 6.52
C LEU A 134 9.13 24.67 5.97
N ARG A 135 8.78 24.66 4.67
CA ARG A 135 8.12 23.52 3.99
C ARG A 135 8.81 22.18 4.25
N ALA A 136 10.14 22.14 4.28
CA ALA A 136 10.92 20.93 4.52
C ALA A 136 10.73 20.37 5.96
N PHE A 137 10.70 21.23 6.98
CA PHE A 137 10.45 20.78 8.36
C PHE A 137 8.99 20.36 8.56
N ALA A 138 8.04 21.05 7.94
CA ALA A 138 6.63 20.66 7.96
C ALA A 138 6.42 19.29 7.28
N GLN A 139 7.05 19.04 6.13
CA GLN A 139 7.04 17.72 5.48
C GLN A 139 7.66 16.65 6.38
N LEU A 140 8.82 16.93 6.99
CA LEU A 140 9.46 15.99 7.90
C LEU A 140 8.54 15.64 9.08
N GLY A 141 7.89 16.63 9.70
CA GLY A 141 6.96 16.40 10.81
C GLY A 141 5.72 15.60 10.41
N LEU A 142 5.18 15.81 9.19
CA LEU A 142 4.06 15.04 8.67
C LEU A 142 4.44 13.58 8.34
N PHE A 143 5.67 13.34 7.89
CA PHE A 143 6.14 11.99 7.57
C PHE A 143 6.75 11.24 8.76
N LEU A 144 7.22 11.94 9.79
CA LEU A 144 7.79 11.36 11.00
C LEU A 144 6.91 10.27 11.65
N PRO A 145 5.59 10.46 11.83
CA PRO A 145 4.75 9.42 12.44
C PRO A 145 4.63 8.17 11.58
N HIS A 146 4.80 8.25 10.26
CA HIS A 146 4.78 7.07 9.39
C HIS A 146 6.03 6.20 9.52
N ALA A 147 7.12 6.73 10.09
CA ALA A 147 8.29 5.94 10.44
C ALA A 147 8.09 5.16 11.75
N VAL A 148 7.08 5.53 12.56
CA VAL A 148 6.79 4.85 13.82
C VAL A 148 6.07 3.53 13.54
N PRO A 149 6.58 2.39 14.06
CA PRO A 149 5.91 1.11 13.90
C PRO A 149 4.52 1.10 14.54
N GLY A 150 3.56 0.42 13.91
CA GLY A 150 2.17 0.38 14.38
C GLY A 150 1.99 -0.08 15.83
N ILE A 151 2.85 -0.99 16.31
CA ILE A 151 2.85 -1.44 17.71
C ILE A 151 3.17 -0.31 18.69
N ILE A 152 4.09 0.58 18.35
CA ILE A 152 4.44 1.73 19.20
C ILE A 152 3.28 2.73 19.24
N ALA A 153 2.64 2.99 18.09
CA ALA A 153 1.46 3.83 18.05
C ALA A 153 0.32 3.27 18.93
N ALA A 154 0.11 1.95 18.90
CA ALA A 154 -0.87 1.28 19.76
C ALA A 154 -0.53 1.45 21.26
N LEU A 155 0.75 1.32 21.63
CA LEU A 155 1.19 1.54 23.02
C LEU A 155 1.02 2.98 23.47
N ILE A 156 1.31 3.97 22.61
CA ILE A 156 1.08 5.38 22.92
C ILE A 156 -0.40 5.61 23.21
N TRP A 157 -1.30 5.10 22.36
CA TRP A 157 -2.74 5.19 22.59
C TRP A 157 -3.17 4.47 23.87
N LEU A 158 -2.63 3.28 24.14
CA LEU A 158 -2.93 2.54 25.36
C LEU A 158 -2.53 3.32 26.61
N TYR A 159 -1.32 3.87 26.66
CA TYR A 159 -0.86 4.68 27.79
C TYR A 159 -1.64 5.99 27.91
N LEU A 160 -2.03 6.59 26.78
CA LEU A 160 -2.86 7.78 26.76
C LEU A 160 -4.27 7.54 27.33
N TYR A 161 -4.81 6.34 27.13
CA TYR A 161 -6.11 5.94 27.68
C TYR A 161 -6.03 5.27 29.05
N THR A 162 -4.83 5.04 29.61
CA THR A 162 -4.67 4.40 30.91
C THR A 162 -4.70 5.44 32.05
N PRO A 163 -5.68 5.38 32.97
CA PRO A 163 -5.75 6.30 34.10
C PRO A 163 -4.53 6.14 35.03
N GLY A 164 -3.96 7.26 35.49
CA GLY A 164 -2.80 7.31 36.41
C GLY A 164 -1.42 7.21 35.77
N ILE A 165 -1.33 6.96 34.46
CA ILE A 165 -0.09 7.07 33.67
C ILE A 165 -0.25 8.09 32.54
N SER A 166 -1.49 8.35 32.12
CA SER A 166 -1.80 9.31 31.07
C SER A 166 -1.66 10.77 31.54
N PRO A 167 -0.73 11.56 30.98
CA PRO A 167 -0.63 12.99 31.27
C PRO A 167 -1.85 13.78 30.77
N VAL A 168 -2.63 13.20 29.86
CA VAL A 168 -3.82 13.86 29.29
C VAL A 168 -5.05 13.67 30.18
N ILE A 169 -5.26 12.48 30.73
CA ILE A 169 -6.38 12.23 31.65
C ILE A 169 -6.17 13.02 32.95
N GLU A 170 -4.94 13.13 33.43
CA GLU A 170 -4.61 13.97 34.59
C GLU A 170 -4.90 15.45 34.34
N LEU A 171 -4.65 15.96 33.14
CA LEU A 171 -4.96 17.34 32.75
C LEU A 171 -6.47 17.59 32.66
N PHE A 172 -7.25 16.64 32.13
CA PHE A 172 -8.71 16.74 32.09
C PHE A 172 -9.35 16.62 33.48
N ALA A 173 -8.78 15.80 34.36
CA ALA A 173 -9.20 15.70 35.76
C ALA A 173 -8.92 16.99 36.55
N GLN A 174 -7.81 17.70 36.26
CA GLN A 174 -7.54 19.03 36.82
C GLN A 174 -8.52 20.11 36.29
N ALA A 175 -9.12 19.90 35.12
CA ALA A 175 -10.12 20.78 34.53
C ALA A 175 -11.57 20.47 34.97
N ASP A 176 -11.76 19.61 35.97
CA ASP A 176 -13.06 19.21 36.55
C ASP A 176 -14.03 18.54 35.55
N VAL A 177 -13.48 17.97 34.47
CA VAL A 177 -14.23 17.17 33.49
C VAL A 177 -13.93 15.69 33.77
N THR A 178 -14.83 15.02 34.48
CA THR A 178 -14.78 13.58 34.68
C THR A 178 -15.27 12.86 33.41
N ILE A 179 -14.37 12.08 32.79
CA ILE A 179 -14.66 11.18 31.65
C ILE A 179 -14.60 9.75 32.16
#